data_AF-A0A381Y2I8-F1
#
_entry.id   AF-A0A381Y2I8-F1
#
_cell.length_a   1.000
_cell.length_b   1.000
_cell.length_c   1.000
_cell.angle_alpha   90.00
_cell.angle_beta   90.00
_cell.angle_gamma   90.00
#
_symmetry.space_group_name_H-M   'P 1'
#
loop_
_entity.id
_entity.type
_entity.pdbx_description
1 polymer ?
#
loop_
_entity_poly.entity_id
_entity_poly.type
_entity_poly.pdbx_seq_one_letter_code
_entity_poly.pdbx_strand_id
1 'polypeptide(L)' 'MNKDGNIRVSKGKKFGIFTTEGRHITGEIREADPQLCVWVGNNPDLEHQLARDNRFTERHGFREK' A
#
# COMPACT_ATOMS: atom_id res chain seq x y z
N MET A 1 2.16 4.71 4.13
CA MET A 1 1.13 4.94 5.18
C MET A 1 1.68 5.92 6.20
N ASN A 2 0.86 6.76 6.84
CA ASN A 2 1.32 7.65 7.91
C ASN A 2 1.40 6.89 9.27
N LYS A 3 1.86 7.56 10.32
CA LYS A 3 2.00 6.97 11.67
C LYS A 3 0.68 6.48 12.28
N ASP A 4 -0.45 6.99 11.79
CA ASP A 4 -1.79 6.66 12.29
C ASP A 4 -2.46 5.54 11.49
N GLY A 5 -1.76 4.92 10.53
CA GLY A 5 -2.35 3.90 9.66
C GLY A 5 -3.15 4.45 8.47
N ASN A 6 -3.11 5.77 8.22
CA ASN A 6 -3.84 6.40 7.14
C ASN A 6 -3.02 6.48 5.84
N ILE A 7 -3.72 6.45 4.72
CA ILE A 7 -3.16 6.51 3.37
C ILE A 7 -3.15 7.96 2.90
N ARG A 8 -1.97 8.43 2.48
CA ARG A 8 -1.81 9.73 1.83
C ARG A 8 -1.79 9.54 0.32
N VAL A 9 -2.79 10.09 -0.36
CA VAL A 9 -2.85 10.17 -1.82
C VAL A 9 -2.37 11.55 -2.27
N SER A 10 -1.53 11.62 -3.29
CA SER A 10 -0.99 12.88 -3.81
C SER A 10 -1.10 12.98 -5.33
N LYS A 11 -1.47 14.15 -5.83
CA LYS A 11 -1.52 14.48 -7.27
C LYS A 11 -0.98 15.90 -7.48
N GLY A 12 0.27 16.00 -7.93
CA GLY A 12 0.98 17.27 -8.02
C GLY A 12 1.10 17.92 -6.63
N LYS A 13 0.59 19.14 -6.47
CA LYS A 13 0.59 19.88 -5.20
C LYS A 13 -0.55 19.49 -4.25
N LYS A 14 -1.57 18.77 -4.75
CA LYS A 14 -2.75 18.40 -3.97
C LYS A 14 -2.54 17.08 -3.24
N PHE A 15 -3.17 16.93 -2.09
CA PHE A 15 -3.19 15.68 -1.34
C PHE A 15 -4.56 15.38 -0.74
N GLY A 16 -4.79 14.13 -0.37
CA GLY A 16 -5.90 13.66 0.45
C GLY A 16 -5.42 12.58 1.42
N ILE A 17 -6.02 12.53 2.60
CA ILE A 17 -5.79 11.50 3.62
C ILE A 17 -7.02 10.62 3.69
N PHE A 18 -6.82 9.32 3.62
CA PHE A 18 -7.87 8.31 3.60
C PHE A 18 -7.59 7.21 4.63
N THR A 19 -8.64 6.58 5.15
CA THR A 19 -8.50 5.33 5.90
C THR A 19 -8.07 4.18 4.96
N THR A 20 -7.66 3.04 5.51
CA THR A 20 -7.42 1.81 4.73
C THR A 20 -8.68 1.28 4.05
N GLU A 21 -9.87 1.63 4.54
CA GLU A 21 -11.16 1.32 3.89
C GLU A 21 -11.53 2.32 2.77
N GLY A 22 -10.68 3.32 2.49
CA GLY A 22 -10.91 4.33 1.46
C GLY A 22 -11.82 5.49 1.87
N ARG A 23 -12.10 5.68 3.17
CA ARG A 23 -12.87 6.84 3.64
C ARG A 23 -12.00 8.09 3.71
N HIS A 24 -12.47 9.19 3.11
CA HIS A 24 -11.78 10.48 3.17
C HIS A 24 -11.76 11.05 4.59
N ILE A 25 -10.62 11.61 4.99
CA ILE A 25 -10.39 12.26 6.29
C ILE A 25 -10.14 13.76 6.09
N THR A 26 -9.15 14.12 5.26
CA THR A 26 -8.77 15.53 5.03
C THR A 26 -8.01 15.72 3.72
N GLY A 27 -7.79 16.98 3.33
CA GLY A 27 -7.10 17.37 2.10
C GLY A 27 -8.04 17.67 0.92
N GLU A 28 -7.45 18.14 -0.18
CA GLU A 28 -8.15 18.57 -1.39
C GLU A 28 -8.62 17.41 -2.27
N ILE A 29 -7.90 16.29 -2.27
CA ILE A 29 -8.33 15.08 -2.99
C ILE A 29 -9.36 14.38 -2.11
N ARG A 30 -10.61 14.32 -2.59
CA ARG A 30 -11.73 13.72 -1.84
C ARG A 30 -12.11 12.30 -2.27
N GLU A 31 -11.57 11.85 -3.39
CA GLU A 31 -11.87 10.54 -3.96
C GLU A 31 -10.57 9.77 -4.15
N ALA A 32 -10.60 8.52 -3.72
CA ALA A 32 -9.60 7.50 -3.96
C ALA A 32 -10.34 6.17 -4.14
N ASP A 33 -9.79 5.27 -4.94
CA ASP A 33 -10.38 3.94 -5.13
C ASP A 33 -10.35 3.18 -3.78
N PRO A 34 -11.51 2.78 -3.22
CA PRO A 34 -11.56 2.06 -1.95
C PRO A 34 -10.85 0.71 -1.99
N GLN A 35 -10.88 0.00 -3.11
CA GLN A 35 -10.19 -1.29 -3.27
C GLN A 35 -8.68 -1.08 -3.25
N LEU A 36 -8.19 0.00 -3.88
CA LEU A 36 -6.78 0.34 -3.82
C LEU A 36 -6.35 0.72 -2.40
N CYS A 37 -7.20 1.43 -1.66
CA CYS A 37 -6.94 1.76 -0.25
C CYS A 37 -6.83 0.49 0.60
N VAL A 38 -7.76 -0.46 0.40
CA VAL A 38 -7.77 -1.76 1.09
C VAL A 38 -6.53 -2.56 0.73
N TRP A 39 -6.11 -2.55 -0.54
CA TRP A 39 -4.90 -3.22 -0.98
C TRP A 39 -3.64 -2.64 -0.32
N VAL A 40 -3.50 -1.32 -0.27
CA VAL A 40 -2.38 -0.65 0.40
C VAL A 40 -2.39 -0.92 1.91
N GLY A 41 -3.56 -0.93 2.54
CA GLY A 41 -3.69 -1.17 3.97
C GLY A 41 -3.40 -2.61 4.41
N ASN A 42 -3.58 -3.57 3.51
CA ASN A 42 -3.41 -5.00 3.81
C ASN A 42 -2.16 -5.63 3.21
N ASN A 43 -1.43 -4.94 2.32
CA ASN A 43 -0.15 -5.44 1.84
C ASN A 43 0.98 -5.02 2.76
N PRO A 44 1.77 -5.99 3.28
CA PRO A 44 2.90 -5.66 4.10
C PRO A 44 3.98 -4.96 3.26
N ASP A 45 4.88 -4.23 3.92
CA ASP A 45 5.91 -3.43 3.27
C ASP A 45 6.77 -4.23 2.27
N LEU A 46 7.49 -3.52 1.40
CA LEU A 46 8.32 -4.11 0.34
C LEU A 46 9.24 -5.22 0.86
N GLU A 47 9.85 -5.05 2.03
CA GLU A 47 10.69 -6.07 2.68
C GLU A 47 9.93 -7.38 2.97
N HIS A 48 8.69 -7.27 3.44
CA HIS A 48 7.85 -8.44 3.71
C HIS A 48 7.35 -9.10 2.41
N GLN A 49 7.10 -8.29 1.37
CA GLN A 49 6.78 -8.81 0.03
C GLN A 49 7.97 -9.60 -0.54
N LEU A 50 9.18 -9.02 -0.48
CA LEU A 50 10.42 -9.63 -0.95
C LEU A 50 10.77 -10.90 -0.15
N ALA A 51 10.61 -10.88 1.17
CA ALA A 51 10.82 -12.07 2.00
C ALA A 51 9.81 -13.19 1.71
N ARG A 52 8.59 -12.86 1.28
CA ARG A 52 7.60 -13.87 0.84
C ARG A 52 7.96 -14.45 -0.52
N ASP A 53 8.44 -13.61 -1.42
CA ASP A 53 8.87 -14.01 -2.77
C ASP A 53 10.11 -14.91 -2.71
N ASN A 54 11.15 -14.53 -1.96
CA ASN A 54 12.34 -15.36 -1.75
C ASN A 54 11.98 -16.75 -1.20
N ARG A 55 11.07 -16.83 -0.22
CA ARG A 55 10.59 -18.11 0.32
C ARG A 55 9.81 -18.94 -0.70
N PHE A 56 9.17 -18.31 -1.68
CA PHE A 56 8.51 -19.02 -2.78
C PHE A 56 9.54 -19.56 -3.76
N THR A 57 10.51 -18.73 -4.15
CA THR A 57 11.62 -19.06 -5.04
C THR A 57 12.51 -20.18 -4.49
N GLU A 58 12.88 -20.14 -3.22
CA GLU A 58 13.64 -21.20 -2.53
C GLU A 58 12.90 -22.54 -2.51
N ARG A 59 11.59 -22.51 -2.25
CA ARG A 59 10.76 -23.72 -2.21
C ARG A 59 10.52 -24.34 -3.59
N HIS A 60 10.69 -23.60 -4.66
CA HIS A 60 10.40 -24.06 -6.04
C HIS A 60 11.63 -24.07 -6.95
N GLY A 61 12.83 -23.87 -6.39
CA GLY A 61 14.11 -24.13 -7.07
C GLY A 61 14.48 -23.17 -8.19
N PHE A 62 13.84 -21.99 -8.28
CA PHE A 62 14.19 -20.96 -9.27
C PHE A 62 15.38 -20.14 -8.76
N ARG A 63 16.58 -20.70 -8.76
CA ARG A 63 17.77 -19.92 -8.36
C ARG A 63 18.04 -18.83 -9.41
N GLU A 64 18.00 -17.56 -9.01
CA GLU A 64 18.58 -16.50 -9.83
C GLU A 64 20.05 -16.84 -10.07
N LYS A 65 20.46 -16.80 -11.35
CA LYS A 65 21.81 -17.13 -11.80
C LYS A 65 22.80 -16.04 -11.43
#